data_AF-A0A5B8SWQ3-F1
#
_entry.id   AF-A0A5B8SWQ3-F1
#
_cell.length_a   1.000
_cell.length_b   1.000
_cell.length_c   1.000
_cell.angle_alpha   90.00
_cell.angle_beta   90.00
_cell.angle_gamma   90.00
#
_symmetry.space_group_name_H-M   'P 1'
#
loop_
_entity.id
_entity.type
_entity.pdbx_description
1 polymer ?
#
loop_
_entity_poly.entity_id
_entity_poly.type
_entity_poly.pdbx_seq_one_letter_code
_entity_poly.pdbx_strand_id
1 'polypeptide(L)'
;MVARNDCMPKKWFSTLVFLLGFVIFVSPFLLQGYHALRQTQVARKVDRRAMTLDTQVVNQLTKKAEKRNNSNKTGVSESTMQSLGKKQQADDTGFAIPDSDALGTISIPKINLHLPIYDGVSEKVLQKGAGLLPGSSIPLGGQGEHAVITGHSGLPNKTLFTYIGRLKKGDRFFIQVLGKEFTYEVDQKKVVIPENVQDLVKHHPENFVTLVTCTPYGVNSHRLLVRGHLTNKVPIPAVIWEQWWFMALLAVGIIMFILIMVTIVKHLWHKQRR
;
A
#
# COMPACT_ATOMS: atom_id res chain seq x y z
N MET A 1 52.13 13.80 -41.26
CA MET A 1 51.32 13.88 -40.03
C MET A 1 50.15 12.92 -40.18
N VAL A 2 50.20 11.73 -39.56
CA VAL A 2 49.09 10.76 -39.60
C VAL A 2 48.43 10.79 -38.23
N ALA A 3 47.16 11.20 -38.20
CA ALA A 3 46.36 11.25 -36.99
C ALA A 3 46.19 9.83 -36.42
N ARG A 4 46.63 9.61 -35.18
CA ARG A 4 46.24 8.43 -34.41
C ARG A 4 44.77 8.57 -34.07
N ASN A 5 43.93 7.82 -34.76
CA ASN A 5 42.58 7.55 -34.27
C ASN A 5 42.73 6.67 -33.03
N ASP A 6 42.68 7.29 -31.86
CA ASP A 6 42.64 6.61 -30.57
C ASP A 6 41.31 5.87 -30.44
N CYS A 7 41.25 4.66 -31.03
CA CYS A 7 40.19 3.70 -30.77
C CYS A 7 40.21 3.39 -29.27
N MET A 8 39.13 3.75 -28.57
CA MET A 8 38.93 3.34 -27.18
C MET A 8 39.23 1.84 -27.03
N PRO A 9 40.02 1.41 -26.02
CA PRO A 9 40.36 0.01 -25.88
C PRO A 9 39.07 -0.80 -25.71
N LYS A 10 38.89 -1.90 -26.47
CA LYS A 10 37.67 -2.75 -26.48
C LYS A 10 37.14 -3.11 -25.06
N LYS A 11 38.01 -3.13 -24.06
CA LYS A 11 37.67 -3.34 -22.64
C LYS A 11 36.81 -2.23 -22.05
N TRP A 12 37.04 -0.96 -22.41
CA TRP A 12 36.27 0.19 -21.91
C TRP A 12 34.83 0.21 -22.43
N PHE A 13 34.65 -0.12 -23.71
CA PHE A 13 33.31 -0.24 -24.30
C PHE A 13 32.48 -1.31 -23.58
N SER A 14 33.07 -2.48 -23.33
CA SER A 14 32.40 -3.58 -22.63
C SER A 14 32.00 -3.21 -21.19
N THR A 15 32.88 -2.50 -20.47
CA THR A 15 32.59 -2.00 -19.11
C THR A 15 31.44 -1.00 -19.10
N LEU A 16 31.40 -0.08 -20.06
CA LEU A 16 30.37 0.96 -20.13
C LEU A 16 28.99 0.38 -20.46
N VAL A 17 28.94 -0.61 -21.36
CA VAL A 17 27.71 -1.35 -21.66
C VAL A 17 27.22 -2.13 -20.43
N PHE A 18 28.12 -2.77 -19.68
CA PHE A 18 27.76 -3.47 -18.45
C PHE A 18 27.21 -2.52 -17.37
N LEU A 19 27.85 -1.37 -17.16
CA LEU A 19 27.40 -0.33 -16.23
C LEU A 19 25.99 0.16 -16.57
N LEU A 20 25.76 0.44 -17.85
CA LEU A 20 24.44 0.86 -18.33
C LEU A 20 23.39 -0.22 -18.07
N GLY A 21 23.71 -1.49 -18.36
CA GLY A 21 22.81 -2.62 -18.08
C GLY A 21 22.51 -2.81 -16.59
N PHE A 22 23.50 -2.64 -15.72
CA PHE A 22 23.32 -2.74 -14.27
C PHE A 22 22.44 -1.61 -13.73
N VAL A 23 22.64 -0.37 -14.18
CA VAL A 23 21.79 0.77 -13.80
C VAL A 23 20.34 0.54 -14.22
N ILE A 24 20.12 0.07 -15.45
CA ILE A 24 18.78 -0.27 -15.94
C ILE A 24 18.15 -1.35 -15.06
N PHE A 25 18.89 -2.42 -14.73
CA PHE A 25 18.41 -3.52 -13.90
C PHE A 25 18.08 -3.12 -12.45
N VAL A 26 18.91 -2.28 -11.82
CA VAL A 26 18.73 -1.86 -10.42
C VAL A 26 17.66 -0.77 -10.28
N SER A 27 17.46 0.06 -11.30
CA SER A 27 16.53 1.19 -11.27
C SER A 27 15.09 0.85 -10.83
N PRO A 28 14.41 -0.22 -11.30
CA PRO A 28 13.05 -0.53 -10.86
C PRO A 28 12.97 -0.85 -9.36
N PHE A 29 13.98 -1.53 -8.79
CA PHE A 29 14.00 -1.86 -7.37
C PHE A 29 14.17 -0.62 -6.49
N LEU A 30 15.05 0.31 -6.89
CA LEU A 30 15.24 1.57 -6.18
C LEU A 30 13.98 2.44 -6.22
N LEU A 31 13.34 2.54 -7.39
CA LEU A 31 12.10 3.29 -7.55
C LEU A 31 10.96 2.66 -6.75
N GLN A 32 10.83 1.33 -6.76
CA GLN A 32 9.82 0.62 -5.98
C GLN A 32 10.02 0.83 -4.47
N GLY A 33 11.25 0.75 -3.98
CA GLY A 33 11.60 1.05 -2.59
C GLY A 33 11.27 2.49 -2.20
N TYR A 34 11.64 3.45 -3.05
CA TYR A 34 11.31 4.87 -2.85
C TYR A 34 9.80 5.10 -2.74
N HIS A 35 9.00 4.50 -3.63
CA HIS A 35 7.55 4.63 -3.61
C HIS A 35 6.93 4.01 -2.35
N ALA A 36 7.41 2.84 -1.93
CA ALA A 36 6.97 2.20 -0.69
C ALA A 36 7.25 3.10 0.53
N LEU A 37 8.47 3.64 0.64
CA LEU A 37 8.83 4.57 1.72
C LEU A 37 7.92 5.80 1.74
N ARG A 38 7.69 6.43 0.58
CA ARG A 38 6.83 7.61 0.50
C ARG A 38 5.39 7.33 0.97
N GLN A 39 4.83 6.17 0.63
CA GLN A 39 3.48 5.78 1.09
C GLN A 39 3.43 5.62 2.62
N THR A 40 4.42 4.94 3.19
CA THR A 40 4.51 4.78 4.66
C THR A 40 4.71 6.11 5.38
N GLN A 41 5.44 7.07 4.79
CA GLN A 41 5.61 8.40 5.38
C GLN A 41 4.32 9.20 5.44
N VAL A 42 3.46 9.09 4.40
CA VAL A 42 2.14 9.73 4.40
C VAL A 42 1.28 9.12 5.49
N ALA A 43 1.18 7.79 5.57
CA ALA A 43 0.41 7.10 6.61
C ALA A 43 0.88 7.49 8.03
N ARG A 44 2.21 7.48 8.28
CA ARG A 44 2.77 7.94 9.56
C ARG A 44 2.43 9.40 9.91
N LYS A 45 2.29 10.28 8.92
CA LYS A 45 1.84 11.66 9.16
C LYS A 45 0.38 11.70 9.61
N VAL A 46 -0.48 10.87 8.98
CA VAL A 46 -1.89 10.71 9.38
C VAL A 46 -1.96 10.21 10.84
N ASP A 47 -1.21 9.17 11.19
CA ASP A 47 -1.21 8.62 12.55
C ASP A 47 -0.78 9.67 13.59
N ARG A 48 0.32 10.38 13.33
CA ARG A 48 0.78 11.46 14.21
C ARG A 48 -0.27 12.55 14.34
N ARG A 49 -0.90 12.97 13.24
CA ARG A 49 -1.93 14.02 13.29
C ARG A 49 -3.11 13.56 14.14
N ALA A 50 -3.59 12.33 13.91
CA ALA A 50 -4.69 11.73 14.65
C ALA A 50 -4.42 11.66 16.16
N MET A 51 -3.18 11.39 16.58
CA MET A 51 -2.77 11.39 17.99
C MET A 51 -2.70 12.79 18.63
N THR A 52 -2.56 13.84 17.82
CA THR A 52 -2.45 15.24 18.30
C THR A 52 -3.76 16.04 18.22
N LEU A 53 -4.86 15.41 17.76
CA LEU A 53 -6.15 16.08 17.68
C LEU A 53 -6.70 16.37 19.07
N ASP A 54 -7.37 17.52 19.21
CA ASP A 54 -8.13 17.85 20.41
C ASP A 54 -9.24 16.82 20.63
N THR A 55 -9.43 16.41 21.89
CA THR A 55 -10.51 15.54 22.34
C THR A 55 -11.88 16.04 21.89
N GLN A 56 -12.12 17.36 21.89
CA GLN A 56 -13.39 17.92 21.42
C GLN A 56 -13.62 17.63 19.93
N VAL A 57 -12.59 17.81 19.10
CA VAL A 57 -12.62 17.53 17.66
C VAL A 57 -12.81 16.03 17.42
N VAL A 58 -12.08 15.18 18.14
CA VAL A 58 -12.22 13.71 18.06
C VAL A 58 -13.66 13.28 18.39
N ASN A 59 -14.26 13.83 19.44
CA ASN A 59 -15.63 13.52 19.83
C ASN A 59 -16.65 13.99 18.78
N GLN A 60 -16.47 15.17 18.20
CA GLN A 60 -17.33 15.66 17.12
C GLN A 60 -17.26 14.76 15.88
N LEU A 61 -16.05 14.39 15.46
CA LEU A 61 -15.83 13.50 14.31
C LEU A 61 -16.37 12.10 14.56
N THR A 62 -16.20 11.57 15.78
CA THR A 62 -16.75 10.27 16.18
C THR A 62 -18.28 10.28 16.08
N LYS A 63 -18.95 11.30 16.65
CA LYS A 63 -20.41 11.44 16.53
C LYS A 63 -20.88 11.57 15.08
N LYS A 64 -20.14 12.32 14.24
CA LYS A 64 -20.42 12.44 12.81
C LYS A 64 -20.31 11.08 12.10
N ALA A 65 -19.29 10.30 12.44
CA ALA A 65 -19.07 8.97 11.87
C ALA A 65 -20.13 7.95 12.33
N GLU A 66 -20.50 7.94 13.61
CA GLU A 66 -21.59 7.12 14.16
C GLU A 66 -22.93 7.44 13.49
N LYS A 67 -23.25 8.73 13.32
CA LYS A 67 -24.48 9.16 12.62
C LYS A 67 -24.52 8.60 11.20
N ARG A 68 -23.39 8.61 10.48
CA ARG A 68 -23.26 8.04 9.12
C ARG A 68 -23.40 6.51 9.14
N ASN A 69 -22.78 5.84 10.10
CA ASN A 69 -22.90 4.39 10.24
C ASN A 69 -24.36 3.98 10.48
N ASN A 70 -25.09 4.74 11.30
CA ASN A 70 -26.49 4.48 11.64
C ASN A 70 -27.48 4.83 10.52
N SER A 71 -27.18 5.84 9.69
CA SER A 71 -28.03 6.18 8.54
C SER A 71 -27.97 5.13 7.43
N ASN A 72 -26.90 4.36 7.35
CA ASN A 72 -26.65 3.44 6.26
C ASN A 72 -26.98 1.98 6.66
N LYS A 73 -28.24 1.57 6.50
CA LYS A 73 -28.73 0.29 7.05
C LYS A 73 -28.36 -0.95 6.25
N THR A 74 -28.23 -0.84 4.92
CA THR A 74 -28.13 -1.99 4.01
C THR A 74 -26.69 -2.35 3.60
N GLY A 75 -25.72 -1.46 3.82
CA GLY A 75 -24.32 -1.67 3.45
C GLY A 75 -24.01 -1.21 2.02
N VAL A 76 -23.07 -1.89 1.38
CA VAL A 76 -22.52 -1.52 0.07
C VAL A 76 -23.49 -1.90 -1.05
N SER A 77 -23.77 -0.97 -1.98
CA SER A 77 -24.60 -1.24 -3.16
C SER A 77 -23.78 -1.84 -4.31
N GLU A 78 -24.47 -2.55 -5.19
CA GLU A 78 -23.91 -3.11 -6.42
C GLU A 78 -23.28 -2.03 -7.31
N SER A 79 -23.99 -0.90 -7.51
CA SER A 79 -23.52 0.20 -8.35
C SER A 79 -22.24 0.83 -7.82
N THR A 80 -22.06 0.90 -6.50
CA THR A 80 -20.82 1.40 -5.88
C THR A 80 -19.66 0.41 -6.05
N MET A 81 -19.91 -0.90 -5.99
CA MET A 81 -18.87 -1.91 -6.25
C MET A 81 -18.45 -1.97 -7.71
N GLN A 82 -19.39 -1.80 -8.64
CA GLN A 82 -19.09 -1.72 -10.07
C GLN A 82 -18.35 -0.43 -10.47
N SER A 83 -18.44 0.64 -9.66
CA SER A 83 -17.79 1.93 -9.94
C SER A 83 -16.36 2.06 -9.37
N LEU A 84 -15.88 1.05 -8.64
CA LEU A 84 -14.51 0.98 -8.11
C LEU A 84 -13.45 1.35 -9.17
N GLY A 85 -12.69 2.42 -8.91
CA GLY A 85 -11.59 2.86 -9.78
C GLY A 85 -12.02 3.49 -11.11
N LYS A 86 -13.31 3.80 -11.29
CA LYS A 86 -13.78 4.56 -12.47
C LYS A 86 -13.57 6.06 -12.28
N LYS A 87 -13.45 6.79 -13.40
CA LYS A 87 -13.28 8.27 -13.43
C LYS A 87 -14.53 9.04 -12.98
N GLN A 88 -15.71 8.41 -13.00
CA GLN A 88 -16.95 9.02 -12.54
C GLN A 88 -16.90 9.22 -11.01
N GLN A 89 -17.56 10.28 -10.55
CA GLN A 89 -17.64 10.75 -9.17
C GLN A 89 -18.18 9.66 -8.24
N ALA A 90 -17.30 8.78 -7.74
CA ALA A 90 -17.61 7.96 -6.59
C ALA A 90 -17.71 8.91 -5.40
N ASP A 91 -18.94 9.13 -4.91
CA ASP A 91 -19.30 10.11 -3.90
C ASP A 91 -18.23 10.23 -2.80
N ASP A 92 -17.41 11.28 -2.89
CA ASP A 92 -16.60 11.73 -1.76
C ASP A 92 -17.58 12.40 -0.79
N THR A 93 -17.94 11.64 0.21
CA THR A 93 -18.85 12.04 1.28
C THR A 93 -18.20 13.01 2.28
N GLY A 94 -16.93 13.39 2.06
CA GLY A 94 -16.26 14.48 2.77
C GLY A 94 -15.94 14.16 4.23
N PHE A 95 -15.68 12.90 4.57
CA PHE A 95 -15.17 12.54 5.90
C PHE A 95 -13.65 12.39 5.89
N ALA A 96 -12.94 13.39 6.39
CA ALA A 96 -11.49 13.37 6.54
C ALA A 96 -11.07 13.94 7.90
N ILE A 97 -9.86 13.60 8.34
CA ILE A 97 -9.24 14.21 9.52
C ILE A 97 -8.87 15.67 9.17
N PRO A 98 -9.07 16.65 10.06
CA PRO A 98 -8.61 18.03 9.83
C PRO A 98 -7.10 18.07 9.50
N ASP A 99 -6.76 18.79 8.44
CA ASP A 99 -5.39 18.93 7.89
C ASP A 99 -4.74 17.61 7.43
N SER A 100 -5.55 16.57 7.27
CA SER A 100 -5.16 15.29 6.73
C SER A 100 -6.27 14.82 5.81
N ASP A 101 -6.07 14.93 4.49
CA ASP A 101 -7.03 14.43 3.48
C ASP A 101 -7.53 12.97 3.72
N ALA A 102 -6.92 12.22 4.64
CA ALA A 102 -7.22 10.84 4.99
C ALA A 102 -8.17 10.71 6.21
N LEU A 103 -8.93 9.61 6.22
CA LEU A 103 -9.77 9.13 7.31
C LEU A 103 -8.94 8.48 8.44
N GLY A 104 -7.85 7.81 8.07
CA GLY A 104 -7.06 6.97 8.98
C GLY A 104 -5.99 6.19 8.24
N THR A 105 -5.51 5.09 8.83
CA THR A 105 -4.50 4.22 8.23
C THR A 105 -4.82 2.73 8.40
N ILE A 106 -4.27 1.93 7.49
CA ILE A 106 -4.29 0.46 7.54
C ILE A 106 -2.86 -0.07 7.59
N SER A 107 -2.61 -1.04 8.47
CA SER A 107 -1.34 -1.75 8.58
C SER A 107 -1.53 -3.27 8.48
N ILE A 108 -0.72 -3.93 7.67
CA ILE A 108 -0.73 -5.39 7.50
C ILE A 108 0.72 -5.90 7.54
N PRO A 109 1.25 -6.24 8.73
CA PRO A 109 2.66 -6.57 8.92
C PRO A 109 3.15 -7.72 8.03
N LYS A 110 2.33 -8.77 7.87
CA LYS A 110 2.68 -9.97 7.09
C LYS A 110 3.07 -9.68 5.64
N ILE A 111 2.54 -8.60 5.07
CA ILE A 111 2.83 -8.18 3.68
C ILE A 111 3.53 -6.82 3.63
N ASN A 112 4.07 -6.35 4.76
CA ASN A 112 4.74 -5.06 4.91
C ASN A 112 3.92 -3.89 4.34
N LEU A 113 2.62 -3.87 4.64
CA LEU A 113 1.71 -2.83 4.17
C LEU A 113 1.46 -1.80 5.28
N HIS A 114 1.59 -0.52 4.95
CA HIS A 114 1.12 0.58 5.79
C HIS A 114 0.68 1.75 4.89
N LEU A 115 -0.62 2.02 4.84
CA LEU A 115 -1.23 2.95 3.90
C LEU A 115 -2.23 3.90 4.57
N PRO A 116 -2.37 5.14 4.08
CA PRO A 116 -3.50 5.98 4.43
C PRO A 116 -4.79 5.42 3.82
N ILE A 117 -5.90 5.58 4.54
CA ILE A 117 -7.27 5.32 4.10
C ILE A 117 -7.93 6.67 3.86
N TYR A 118 -8.46 6.90 2.66
CA TYR A 118 -9.21 8.09 2.26
C TYR A 118 -10.70 7.78 2.19
N ASP A 119 -11.58 8.79 2.25
CA ASP A 119 -13.01 8.59 1.99
C ASP A 119 -13.27 8.56 0.48
N GLY A 120 -14.04 7.58 0.02
CA GLY A 120 -14.33 7.38 -1.40
C GLY A 120 -13.33 6.50 -2.15
N VAL A 121 -13.66 6.24 -3.42
CA VAL A 121 -13.00 5.21 -4.27
C VAL A 121 -12.75 5.67 -5.71
N SER A 122 -12.71 6.99 -5.90
CA SER A 122 -12.34 7.57 -7.19
C SER A 122 -10.93 7.16 -7.59
N GLU A 123 -10.64 7.19 -8.90
CA GLU A 123 -9.30 6.89 -9.40
C GLU A 123 -8.22 7.77 -8.75
N LYS A 124 -8.51 9.05 -8.49
CA LYS A 124 -7.60 9.96 -7.79
C LYS A 124 -7.30 9.50 -6.35
N VAL A 125 -8.29 8.95 -5.66
CA VAL A 125 -8.14 8.42 -4.29
C VAL A 125 -7.32 7.12 -4.31
N LEU A 126 -7.70 6.17 -5.16
CA LEU A 126 -7.03 4.86 -5.22
C LEU A 126 -5.60 4.94 -5.76
N GLN A 127 -5.27 5.99 -6.52
CA GLN A 127 -3.89 6.31 -6.86
C GLN A 127 -3.08 6.82 -5.68
N LYS A 128 -3.69 7.45 -4.66
CA LYS A 128 -2.99 7.96 -3.47
C LYS A 128 -2.76 6.87 -2.41
N GLY A 129 -3.77 6.07 -2.11
CA GLY A 129 -3.74 5.07 -1.03
C GLY A 129 -4.95 4.14 -1.06
N ALA A 130 -5.34 3.64 0.11
CA ALA A 130 -6.58 2.88 0.25
C ALA A 130 -7.80 3.83 0.30
N GLY A 131 -8.95 3.37 -0.15
CA GLY A 131 -10.22 4.11 -0.12
C GLY A 131 -11.28 3.39 0.70
N LEU A 132 -12.06 4.12 1.48
CA LEU A 132 -13.26 3.61 2.12
C LEU A 132 -14.39 3.61 1.09
N LEU A 133 -15.01 2.45 0.89
CA LEU A 133 -16.11 2.29 -0.06
C LEU A 133 -17.35 3.03 0.45
N PRO A 134 -17.92 3.99 -0.32
CA PRO A 134 -19.20 4.59 0.01
C PRO A 134 -20.26 3.49 0.19
N GLY A 135 -21.22 3.69 1.09
CA GLY A 135 -22.15 2.62 1.46
C GLY A 135 -21.70 1.78 2.68
N SER A 136 -20.40 1.65 2.93
CA SER A 136 -19.89 0.89 4.08
C SER A 136 -19.80 1.72 5.37
N SER A 137 -19.58 1.05 6.51
CA SER A 137 -19.32 1.73 7.79
C SER A 137 -17.93 2.37 7.82
N ILE A 138 -17.78 3.44 8.57
CA ILE A 138 -16.48 3.88 9.10
C ILE A 138 -16.09 2.93 10.24
N PRO A 139 -14.87 2.37 10.27
CA PRO A 139 -14.46 1.37 11.28
C PRO A 139 -14.14 2.05 12.62
N LEU A 140 -15.15 2.23 13.47
CA LEU A 140 -15.03 2.81 14.81
C LEU A 140 -15.01 1.75 15.92
N GLY A 141 -15.14 0.47 15.56
CA GLY A 141 -15.17 -0.66 16.49
C GLY A 141 -16.54 -0.90 17.12
N GLY A 142 -17.60 -0.27 16.59
CA GLY A 142 -18.98 -0.43 17.06
C GLY A 142 -19.63 -1.74 16.61
N GLN A 143 -20.62 -2.23 17.35
CA GLN A 143 -21.36 -3.45 16.97
C GLN A 143 -22.11 -3.27 15.64
N GLY A 144 -22.14 -4.32 14.82
CA GLY A 144 -22.82 -4.30 13.52
C GLY A 144 -22.16 -3.42 12.45
N GLU A 145 -20.95 -2.89 12.70
CA GLU A 145 -20.20 -2.15 11.70
C GLU A 145 -19.55 -3.10 10.70
N HIS A 146 -19.70 -2.79 9.40
CA HIS A 146 -18.95 -3.47 8.34
C HIS A 146 -18.32 -2.42 7.43
N ALA A 147 -17.02 -2.19 7.60
CA ALA A 147 -16.27 -1.28 6.74
C ALA A 147 -15.69 -2.03 5.54
N VAL A 148 -15.69 -1.41 4.37
CA VAL A 148 -15.12 -1.99 3.16
C VAL A 148 -14.03 -1.07 2.65
N ILE A 149 -12.79 -1.54 2.71
CA ILE A 149 -11.61 -0.77 2.31
C ILE A 149 -11.10 -1.36 1.01
N THR A 150 -10.92 -0.51 0.01
CA THR A 150 -10.47 -0.90 -1.33
C THR A 150 -9.08 -0.33 -1.63
N GLY A 151 -8.35 -1.03 -2.48
CA GLY A 151 -7.08 -0.57 -3.03
C GLY A 151 -6.80 -1.22 -4.37
N HIS A 152 -6.07 -0.51 -5.23
CA HIS A 152 -5.64 -1.07 -6.52
C HIS A 152 -4.71 -2.28 -6.32
N SER A 153 -4.74 -3.18 -7.28
CA SER A 153 -3.81 -4.28 -7.47
C SER A 153 -3.05 -4.10 -8.77
N GLY A 154 -1.74 -4.30 -8.75
CA GLY A 154 -0.91 -4.34 -9.95
C GLY A 154 -0.63 -3.01 -10.62
N LEU A 155 -0.55 -1.92 -9.83
CA LEU A 155 -0.01 -0.67 -10.37
C LEU A 155 1.51 -0.80 -10.59
N PRO A 156 2.06 -0.28 -11.70
CA PRO A 156 3.49 -0.37 -11.98
C PRO A 156 4.38 0.25 -10.89
N ASN A 157 3.90 1.34 -10.28
CA ASN A 157 4.71 2.17 -9.38
C ASN A 157 4.33 2.02 -7.90
N LYS A 158 3.31 1.21 -7.56
CA LYS A 158 2.78 1.11 -6.19
C LYS A 158 2.24 -0.28 -5.90
N THR A 159 2.59 -0.82 -4.74
CA THR A 159 2.12 -2.14 -4.31
C THR A 159 0.64 -2.13 -3.92
N LEU A 160 0.19 -1.14 -3.13
CA LEU A 160 -1.19 -1.06 -2.64
C LEU A 160 -1.71 -2.44 -2.16
N PHE A 161 -2.89 -2.88 -2.63
CA PHE A 161 -3.49 -4.14 -2.19
C PHE A 161 -3.08 -5.35 -3.02
N THR A 162 -2.05 -5.23 -3.88
CA THR A 162 -1.56 -6.32 -4.76
C THR A 162 -1.31 -7.64 -4.01
N TYR A 163 -0.86 -7.58 -2.75
CA TYR A 163 -0.49 -8.76 -1.98
C TYR A 163 -1.49 -9.17 -0.89
N ILE A 164 -2.68 -8.56 -0.79
CA ILE A 164 -3.68 -9.01 0.21
C ILE A 164 -4.11 -10.46 -0.03
N GLY A 165 -3.96 -10.96 -1.27
CA GLY A 165 -4.14 -12.38 -1.60
C GLY A 165 -3.15 -13.34 -0.93
N ARG A 166 -2.11 -12.85 -0.24
CA ARG A 166 -1.21 -13.69 0.59
C ARG A 166 -1.74 -13.91 2.00
N LEU A 167 -2.76 -13.15 2.40
CA LEU A 167 -3.41 -13.33 3.68
C LEU A 167 -4.21 -14.63 3.71
N LYS A 168 -4.20 -15.25 4.88
CA LYS A 168 -4.85 -16.50 5.26
C LYS A 168 -5.63 -16.28 6.55
N LYS A 169 -6.56 -17.19 6.84
CA LYS A 169 -7.30 -17.19 8.10
C LYS A 169 -6.34 -17.16 9.29
N GLY A 170 -6.62 -16.32 10.28
CA GLY A 170 -5.77 -16.08 11.45
C GLY A 170 -4.71 -14.98 11.28
N ASP A 171 -4.47 -14.51 10.06
CA ASP A 171 -3.61 -13.34 9.85
C ASP A 171 -4.30 -12.07 10.37
N ARG A 172 -3.50 -11.08 10.77
CA ARG A 172 -4.02 -9.84 11.36
C ARG A 172 -3.70 -8.62 10.52
N PHE A 173 -4.62 -7.66 10.57
CA PHE A 173 -4.43 -6.31 10.10
C PHE A 173 -4.98 -5.31 11.11
N PHE A 174 -4.50 -4.08 11.04
CA PHE A 174 -4.77 -3.04 12.02
C PHE A 174 -5.29 -1.82 11.31
N ILE A 175 -6.29 -1.18 11.92
CA ILE A 175 -6.89 0.05 11.44
C ILE A 175 -6.73 1.11 12.52
N GLN A 176 -6.20 2.28 12.15
CA GLN A 176 -6.14 3.45 13.02
C GLN A 176 -7.03 4.55 12.47
N VAL A 177 -8.04 4.97 13.24
CA VAL A 177 -9.00 6.02 12.87
C VAL A 177 -9.28 6.87 14.09
N LEU A 178 -9.25 8.20 13.93
CA LEU A 178 -9.51 9.20 14.99
C LEU A 178 -8.72 8.94 16.29
N GLY A 179 -7.45 8.53 16.16
CA GLY A 179 -6.55 8.26 17.29
C GLY A 179 -6.80 6.93 18.01
N LYS A 180 -7.80 6.15 17.58
CA LYS A 180 -8.09 4.80 18.09
C LYS A 180 -7.52 3.75 17.15
N GLU A 181 -7.10 2.62 17.73
CA GLU A 181 -6.51 1.49 17.02
C GLU A 181 -7.38 0.25 17.21
N PHE A 182 -7.66 -0.45 16.11
CA PHE A 182 -8.50 -1.63 16.05
C PHE A 182 -7.73 -2.78 15.39
N THR A 183 -7.81 -3.96 16.00
CA THR A 183 -7.19 -5.19 15.47
C THR A 183 -8.25 -6.05 14.82
N TYR A 184 -7.99 -6.50 13.60
CA TYR A 184 -8.86 -7.44 12.89
C TYR A 184 -8.10 -8.71 12.56
N GLU A 185 -8.76 -9.85 12.74
CA GLU A 185 -8.23 -11.16 12.39
C GLU A 185 -9.01 -11.75 11.21
N VAL A 186 -8.28 -12.15 10.16
CA VAL A 186 -8.86 -12.66 8.91
C VAL A 186 -9.62 -13.95 9.20
N ASP A 187 -10.91 -13.98 8.83
CA ASP A 187 -11.77 -15.16 8.95
C ASP A 187 -12.26 -15.71 7.61
N GLN A 188 -12.29 -14.88 6.57
CA GLN A 188 -12.85 -15.22 5.27
C GLN A 188 -12.02 -14.64 4.13
N LYS A 189 -11.91 -15.41 3.05
CA LYS A 189 -11.33 -14.98 1.78
C LYS A 189 -12.15 -15.54 0.62
N LYS A 190 -12.60 -14.68 -0.28
CA LYS A 190 -13.44 -15.07 -1.42
C LYS A 190 -13.07 -14.30 -2.68
N VAL A 191 -13.30 -14.91 -3.84
CA VAL A 191 -13.27 -14.25 -5.14
C VAL A 191 -14.69 -14.19 -5.65
N VAL A 192 -15.15 -13.00 -5.99
CA VAL A 192 -16.54 -12.74 -6.42
C VAL A 192 -16.57 -11.90 -7.69
N ILE A 193 -17.66 -11.95 -8.43
CA ILE A 193 -17.93 -10.97 -9.49
C ILE A 193 -18.27 -9.60 -8.88
N PRO A 194 -18.00 -8.47 -9.56
CA PRO A 194 -18.25 -7.12 -9.02
C PRO A 194 -19.68 -6.87 -8.54
N GLU A 195 -20.66 -7.57 -9.12
CA GLU A 195 -22.09 -7.46 -8.83
C GLU A 195 -22.46 -8.14 -7.51
N ASN A 196 -21.65 -9.09 -7.04
CA ASN A 196 -21.94 -9.83 -5.82
C ASN A 196 -21.44 -9.06 -4.58
N VAL A 197 -22.36 -8.34 -3.94
CA VAL A 197 -22.12 -7.55 -2.74
C VAL A 197 -22.63 -8.21 -1.45
N GLN A 198 -23.13 -9.46 -1.52
CA GLN A 198 -23.77 -10.13 -0.39
C GLN A 198 -22.82 -10.31 0.81
N ASP A 199 -21.54 -10.52 0.54
CA ASP A 199 -20.49 -10.64 1.55
C ASP A 199 -20.05 -9.29 2.16
N LEU A 200 -20.60 -8.17 1.69
CA LEU A 200 -20.26 -6.80 2.11
C LEU A 200 -21.39 -6.11 2.89
N VAL A 201 -22.48 -6.82 3.16
CA VAL A 201 -23.59 -6.32 3.97
C VAL A 201 -23.25 -6.32 5.45
N LYS A 202 -23.95 -5.50 6.24
CA LYS A 202 -23.79 -5.45 7.69
C LYS A 202 -24.42 -6.69 8.32
N HIS A 203 -23.73 -7.27 9.32
CA HIS A 203 -24.23 -8.36 10.14
C HIS A 203 -24.13 -7.93 11.59
N HIS A 204 -25.25 -7.95 12.31
CA HIS A 204 -25.30 -7.57 13.72
C HIS A 204 -25.32 -8.83 14.59
N PRO A 205 -24.51 -8.93 15.66
CA PRO A 205 -23.71 -7.87 16.28
C PRO A 205 -22.26 -7.78 15.79
N GLU A 206 -21.87 -8.55 14.76
CA GLU A 206 -20.49 -8.65 14.34
C GLU A 206 -19.90 -7.32 13.85
N ASN A 207 -18.59 -7.12 14.09
CA ASN A 207 -17.85 -6.00 13.54
C ASN A 207 -16.81 -6.54 12.55
N PHE A 208 -16.92 -6.13 11.29
CA PHE A 208 -16.08 -6.61 10.20
C PHE A 208 -15.39 -5.47 9.47
N VAL A 209 -14.20 -5.78 8.95
CA VAL A 209 -13.57 -5.03 7.87
C VAL A 209 -13.29 -5.98 6.72
N THR A 210 -13.75 -5.65 5.52
CA THR A 210 -13.40 -6.37 4.29
C THR A 210 -12.46 -5.54 3.43
N LEU A 211 -11.29 -6.11 3.13
CA LEU A 211 -10.34 -5.57 2.17
C LEU A 211 -10.70 -6.06 0.77
N VAL A 212 -10.78 -5.14 -0.19
CA VAL A 212 -11.21 -5.41 -1.56
C VAL A 212 -10.14 -4.98 -2.55
N THR A 213 -9.82 -5.85 -3.50
CA THR A 213 -8.98 -5.49 -4.64
C THR A 213 -9.44 -6.21 -5.91
N CYS A 214 -8.95 -5.76 -7.07
CA CYS A 214 -9.25 -6.40 -8.35
C CYS A 214 -8.46 -7.70 -8.52
N THR A 215 -9.04 -8.67 -9.23
CA THR A 215 -8.39 -9.96 -9.52
C THR A 215 -9.01 -10.59 -10.78
N PRO A 216 -8.33 -11.47 -11.52
CA PRO A 216 -6.88 -11.73 -11.48
C PRO A 216 -6.09 -10.53 -12.02
N TYR A 217 -4.79 -10.50 -11.70
CA TYR A 217 -3.87 -9.42 -12.07
C TYR A 217 -3.95 -9.10 -13.57
N GLY A 218 -4.11 -7.81 -13.90
CA GLY A 218 -4.15 -7.34 -15.30
C GLY A 218 -5.48 -7.60 -16.03
N VAL A 219 -6.35 -8.48 -15.50
CA VAL A 219 -7.67 -8.76 -16.07
C VAL A 219 -8.77 -8.03 -15.30
N ASN A 220 -8.69 -8.03 -13.97
CA ASN A 220 -9.61 -7.29 -13.07
C ASN A 220 -11.11 -7.63 -13.25
N SER A 221 -11.43 -8.82 -13.75
CA SER A 221 -12.80 -9.29 -13.99
C SER A 221 -13.57 -9.63 -12.71
N HIS A 222 -12.86 -9.87 -11.62
CA HIS A 222 -13.41 -10.25 -10.32
C HIS A 222 -12.86 -9.34 -9.21
N ARG A 223 -13.37 -9.54 -8.00
CA ARG A 223 -12.94 -8.89 -6.77
C ARG A 223 -12.48 -9.94 -5.78
N LEU A 224 -11.30 -9.73 -5.22
CA LEU A 224 -10.80 -10.49 -4.08
C LEU A 224 -11.26 -9.78 -2.81
N LEU A 225 -12.02 -10.50 -1.98
CA LEU A 225 -12.48 -10.08 -0.67
C LEU A 225 -11.65 -10.79 0.40
N VAL A 226 -11.07 -10.04 1.33
CA VAL A 226 -10.42 -10.56 2.53
C VAL A 226 -11.07 -9.91 3.74
N ARG A 227 -11.90 -10.65 4.49
CA ARG A 227 -12.63 -10.15 5.65
C ARG A 227 -11.91 -10.55 6.93
N GLY A 228 -11.86 -9.63 7.88
CA GLY A 228 -11.53 -9.93 9.27
C GLY A 228 -12.58 -9.41 10.23
N HIS A 229 -12.75 -10.11 11.35
CA HIS A 229 -13.57 -9.68 12.48
C HIS A 229 -12.73 -8.90 13.49
N LEU A 230 -13.37 -7.95 14.15
CA LEU A 230 -12.77 -7.23 15.26
C LEU A 230 -12.41 -8.20 16.38
N THR A 231 -11.18 -8.11 16.87
CA THR A 231 -10.68 -8.88 18.01
C THR A 231 -10.12 -7.94 19.08
N ASN A 232 -9.77 -8.50 20.23
CA ASN A 232 -9.15 -7.75 21.32
C ASN A 232 -7.85 -7.10 20.86
N LYS A 233 -7.49 -5.99 21.50
CA LYS A 233 -6.31 -5.22 21.14
C LYS A 233 -5.05 -6.08 21.28
N VAL A 234 -4.42 -6.39 20.14
CA VAL A 234 -3.11 -7.01 20.09
C VAL A 234 -2.12 -5.93 19.66
N PRO A 235 -0.98 -5.75 20.35
CA PRO A 235 0.03 -4.79 19.94
C PRO A 235 0.43 -5.04 18.48
N ILE A 236 0.49 -3.99 17.67
CA ILE A 236 1.03 -4.08 16.31
C ILE A 236 2.46 -4.60 16.44
N PRO A 237 2.81 -5.77 15.88
CA PRO A 237 4.20 -6.20 15.89
C PRO A 237 5.00 -5.15 15.14
N ALA A 238 6.16 -4.74 15.70
CA ALA A 238 7.05 -3.82 15.02
C ALA A 238 7.26 -4.35 13.59
N VAL A 239 7.05 -3.47 12.59
CA VAL A 239 7.31 -3.82 11.19
C VAL A 239 8.81 -4.08 11.07
N ILE A 240 9.19 -5.33 11.25
CA ILE A 240 10.51 -5.84 10.92
C ILE A 240 10.54 -5.89 9.41
N TRP A 241 11.14 -4.88 8.83
CA TRP A 241 11.47 -4.83 7.41
C TRP A 241 12.36 -6.04 7.11
N GLU A 242 11.78 -7.18 6.77
CA GLU A 242 12.56 -8.35 6.35
C GLU A 242 13.40 -8.09 5.09
N GLN A 243 13.33 -6.90 4.48
CA GLN A 243 14.06 -6.56 3.27
C GLN A 243 15.39 -5.83 3.48
N TRP A 244 15.84 -5.59 4.73
CA TRP A 244 17.18 -5.05 4.96
C TRP A 244 18.28 -5.95 4.40
N TRP A 245 18.12 -7.28 4.46
CA TRP A 245 19.11 -8.18 3.86
C TRP A 245 19.18 -8.00 2.35
N PHE A 246 18.06 -7.72 1.66
CA PHE A 246 18.07 -7.49 0.22
C PHE A 246 18.80 -6.20 -0.12
N MET A 247 18.55 -5.13 0.64
CA MET A 247 19.29 -3.87 0.50
C MET A 247 20.76 -4.01 0.89
N ALA A 248 21.07 -4.82 1.90
CA ALA A 248 22.43 -5.15 2.30
C ALA A 248 23.16 -5.96 1.23
N LEU A 249 22.50 -6.95 0.60
CA LEU A 249 23.05 -7.70 -0.53
C LEU A 249 23.24 -6.80 -1.76
N LEU A 250 22.31 -5.89 -2.02
CA LEU A 250 22.46 -4.87 -3.07
C LEU A 250 23.66 -3.97 -2.78
N ALA A 251 23.80 -3.49 -1.54
CA ALA A 251 24.92 -2.66 -1.12
C ALA A 251 26.26 -3.41 -1.21
N VAL A 252 26.31 -4.66 -0.75
CA VAL A 252 27.48 -5.54 -0.88
C VAL A 252 27.81 -5.78 -2.36
N GLY A 253 26.80 -6.02 -3.20
CA GLY A 253 26.96 -6.14 -4.64
C GLY A 253 27.55 -4.89 -5.28
N ILE A 254 27.06 -3.70 -4.90
CA ILE A 254 27.59 -2.41 -5.35
C ILE A 254 29.04 -2.21 -4.86
N ILE A 255 29.35 -2.56 -3.60
CA ILE A 255 30.70 -2.44 -3.04
C ILE A 255 31.68 -3.37 -3.77
N MET A 256 31.31 -4.65 -3.94
CA MET A 256 32.10 -5.61 -4.71
C MET A 256 32.33 -5.12 -6.15
N PHE A 257 31.28 -4.56 -6.77
CA PHE A 257 31.37 -4.00 -8.11
C PHE A 257 32.36 -2.81 -8.19
N ILE A 258 32.31 -1.89 -7.23
CA ILE A 258 33.27 -0.78 -7.14
C ILE A 258 34.71 -1.29 -6.96
N LEU A 259 34.92 -2.30 -6.11
CA LEU A 259 36.24 -2.90 -5.89
C LEU A 259 36.80 -3.56 -7.16
N ILE A 260 35.94 -4.26 -7.92
CA ILE A 260 36.30 -4.84 -9.23
C ILE A 260 36.65 -3.73 -10.23
N MET A 261 35.90 -2.63 -10.26
CA MET A 261 36.23 -1.49 -11.14
C MET A 261 37.56 -0.84 -10.77
N VAL A 262 37.83 -0.61 -9.48
CA VAL A 262 39.09 -0.03 -9.00
C VAL A 262 40.28 -0.94 -9.35
N THR A 263 40.14 -2.25 -9.19
CA THR A 263 41.20 -3.22 -9.54
C THR A 263 41.47 -3.26 -11.04
N ILE A 264 40.42 -3.23 -11.88
CA ILE A 264 40.56 -3.15 -13.34
C ILE A 264 41.27 -1.85 -13.76
N VAL A 265 40.87 -0.70 -13.21
CA VAL A 265 41.48 0.61 -13.53
C VAL A 265 42.96 0.62 -13.11
N LYS A 266 43.28 0.16 -11.90
CA LYS A 266 44.68 0.03 -11.43
C LYS A 266 45.51 -0.87 -12.36
N HIS A 267 44.95 -2.00 -12.78
CA HIS A 267 45.64 -2.93 -13.67
C HIS A 267 45.90 -2.31 -15.05
N LEU A 268 44.92 -1.61 -15.61
CA LEU A 268 45.08 -0.91 -16.90
C LEU A 268 46.09 0.23 -16.82
N TRP A 269 46.08 1.01 -15.73
CA TRP A 269 47.04 2.08 -15.49
C TRP A 269 48.47 1.57 -15.38
N HIS A 270 48.67 0.45 -14.66
CA HIS A 270 49.99 -0.20 -14.57
C HIS A 270 50.48 -0.74 -15.92
N LYS A 271 49.58 -1.24 -16.76
CA LYS A 271 49.90 -1.75 -18.10
C LYS A 271 50.26 -0.62 -19.09
N GLN A 272 49.74 0.58 -18.90
CA GLN A 272 50.10 1.76 -19.72
C GLN A 272 51.44 2.40 -19.31
N ARG A 273 51.91 2.16 -18.08
CA ARG A 273 53.21 2.65 -17.57
C ARG A 273 54.39 1.71 -17.84
N ARG A 274 54.14 0.49 -18.32
CA ARG A 274 55.15 -0.44 -18.83
C ARG A 274 55.17 -0.39 -20.34
#